data_AF-A0A8T5KIC2-F1
#
_entry.id   AF-A0A8T5KIC2-F1
#
_cell.length_a   1.000
_cell.length_b   1.000
_cell.length_c   1.000
_cell.angle_alpha   90.00
_cell.angle_beta   90.00
_cell.angle_gamma   90.00
#
_symmetry.space_group_name_H-M   'P 1'
#
loop_
_entity.id
_entity.type
_entity.pdbx_description
1 polymer ?
#
loop_
_entity_poly.entity_id
_entity_poly.type
_entity_poly.pdbx_seq_one_letter_code
_entity_poly.pdbx_strand_id
1 'polypeptide(L)'
;MLISEGTLDSLVREALMLEARQAPGKVKTRRGYEVDWGSKRHIADLEASLDELMRIRNAQKRGSRTRYVYARAVEQMRGQYRSARRYGIKNGLIEEEL
;
A
#
# COMPACT_ATOMS: atom_id res chain seq x y z
N MET A 1 -7.53 -2.44 24.07
CA MET A 1 -6.08 -2.15 23.96
C MET A 1 -5.93 -0.92 23.07
N LEU A 2 -5.71 0.26 23.66
CA LEU A 2 -5.57 1.52 22.91
C LEU A 2 -4.12 1.60 22.39
N ILE A 3 -3.92 1.34 21.11
CA ILE A 3 -2.65 1.59 20.44
C ILE A 3 -2.43 3.11 20.48
N SER A 4 -1.32 3.57 21.09
CA SER A 4 -1.06 5.01 21.20
C SER A 4 -0.79 5.60 19.82
N GLU A 5 -1.18 6.86 19.58
CA GLU A 5 -1.08 7.49 18.26
C GLU A 5 0.35 7.50 17.68
N GLY A 6 1.38 7.48 18.54
CA GLY A 6 2.77 7.33 18.13
C GLY A 6 3.13 5.92 17.64
N THR A 7 2.45 4.88 18.12
CA THR A 7 2.64 3.51 17.65
C THR A 7 2.02 3.29 16.28
N LEU A 8 0.93 4.01 15.94
CA LEU A 8 0.32 3.90 14.62
C LEU A 8 1.25 4.46 13.53
N ASP A 9 1.91 5.59 13.80
CA ASP A 9 2.85 6.22 12.86
C ASP A 9 4.10 5.37 12.67
N SER A 10 4.60 4.73 13.75
CA SER A 10 5.72 3.80 13.67
C SER A 10 5.36 2.50 12.95
N LEU A 11 4.19 1.91 13.24
CA LEU A 11 3.74 0.67 12.61
C LEU A 11 3.42 0.87 11.12
N VAL A 12 2.79 1.99 10.77
CA VAL A 12 2.54 2.35 9.36
C VAL A 12 3.87 2.58 8.65
N ARG A 13 4.81 3.34 9.22
CA ARG A 13 6.15 3.52 8.62
C ARG A 13 6.95 2.23 8.50
N GLU A 14 6.89 1.35 9.50
CA GLU A 14 7.65 0.11 9.56
C GLU A 14 7.10 -0.91 8.55
N ALA A 15 5.79 -1.11 8.49
CA ALA A 15 5.12 -1.93 7.48
C ALA A 15 5.40 -1.39 6.06
N LEU A 16 5.35 -0.08 5.88
CA LEU A 16 5.59 0.57 4.60
C LEU A 16 7.09 0.55 4.17
N MET A 17 8.04 0.57 5.12
CA MET A 17 9.47 0.49 4.82
C MET A 17 9.94 -0.93 4.49
N LEU A 18 9.34 -1.95 5.11
CA LEU A 18 9.65 -3.36 4.84
C LEU A 18 9.29 -3.77 3.40
N GLU A 19 8.21 -3.21 2.85
CA GLU A 19 7.79 -3.48 1.47
C GLU A 19 8.58 -2.68 0.41
N ALA A 20 9.03 -1.46 0.73
CA ALA A 20 9.74 -0.61 -0.23
C ALA A 20 11.13 -1.15 -0.63
N ARG A 21 11.69 -2.10 0.13
CA ARG A 21 13.00 -2.72 -0.14
C ARG A 21 12.93 -4.07 -0.87
N GLN A 22 11.74 -4.60 -1.17
CA GLN A 22 11.59 -5.92 -1.79
C GLN A 22 10.89 -5.83 -3.15
N ALA A 23 11.68 -5.76 -4.23
CA ALA A 23 11.25 -6.28 -5.53
C ALA A 23 12.47 -6.76 -6.35
N PRO A 24 12.39 -7.89 -7.09
CA PRO A 24 11.22 -8.74 -7.32
C PRO A 24 11.36 -10.16 -6.73
N GLY A 25 10.34 -10.57 -5.98
CA GLY A 25 10.15 -11.91 -5.44
C GLY A 25 8.67 -12.09 -5.06
N LYS A 26 8.39 -12.98 -4.11
CA LYS A 26 7.05 -13.12 -3.53
C LYS A 26 6.82 -12.06 -2.45
N VAL A 27 5.64 -11.48 -2.44
CA VAL A 27 5.16 -10.56 -1.40
C VAL A 27 3.91 -11.10 -0.76
N LYS A 28 3.72 -10.77 0.52
CA LYS A 28 2.52 -11.17 1.26
C LYS A 28 1.42 -10.14 1.04
N THR A 29 0.30 -10.59 0.52
CA THR A 29 -0.96 -9.82 0.53
C THR A 29 -1.42 -9.60 1.97
N ARG A 30 -2.33 -8.64 2.17
CA ARG A 30 -3.00 -8.40 3.46
C ARG A 30 -3.66 -9.66 4.05
N ARG A 31 -4.11 -10.57 3.19
CA ARG A 31 -4.71 -11.85 3.61
C ARG A 31 -3.68 -12.95 3.92
N GLY A 32 -2.40 -12.63 3.91
CA GLY A 32 -1.30 -13.55 4.24
C GLY A 32 -0.83 -14.44 3.09
N TYR A 33 -1.40 -14.33 1.88
CA TYR A 33 -0.95 -15.10 0.73
C TYR A 33 0.32 -14.53 0.14
N GLU A 34 1.29 -15.41 -0.16
CA GLU A 34 2.46 -15.06 -0.97
C GLU A 34 2.12 -15.07 -2.46
N VAL A 35 2.30 -13.93 -3.11
CA VAL A 35 2.00 -13.70 -4.51
C VAL A 35 3.19 -13.00 -5.18
N ASP A 36 3.33 -13.14 -6.49
CA ASP A 36 4.44 -12.47 -7.18
C ASP A 36 4.21 -10.96 -7.21
N TRP A 37 5.29 -10.20 -7.00
CA TRP A 37 5.26 -8.75 -7.16
C TRP A 37 4.76 -8.38 -8.56
N GLY A 38 3.78 -7.47 -8.61
CA GLY A 38 3.17 -7.02 -9.87
C GLY A 38 2.20 -8.02 -10.52
N SER A 39 1.94 -9.16 -9.88
CA SER A 39 0.82 -10.03 -10.29
C SER A 39 -0.53 -9.33 -10.13
N LYS A 40 -1.54 -9.78 -10.88
CA LYS A 40 -2.92 -9.26 -10.76
C LYS A 40 -3.43 -9.25 -9.31
N ARG A 41 -3.12 -10.30 -8.55
CA ARG A 41 -3.55 -10.43 -7.15
C ARG A 41 -2.83 -9.45 -6.22
N HIS A 42 -1.54 -9.22 -6.44
CA HIS A 42 -0.80 -8.20 -5.69
C HIS A 42 -1.36 -6.80 -5.96
N ILE A 43 -1.61 -6.49 -7.23
CA ILE A 43 -2.13 -5.17 -7.63
C ILE A 43 -3.53 -4.92 -7.06
N ALA A 44 -4.42 -5.91 -7.09
CA ALA A 44 -5.73 -5.81 -6.49
C ALA A 44 -5.66 -5.60 -4.96
N ASP A 45 -4.68 -6.20 -4.28
CA ASP A 45 -4.48 -6.00 -2.83
C ASP A 45 -3.98 -4.58 -2.50
N LEU A 46 -3.09 -4.03 -3.34
CA LEU A 46 -2.64 -2.64 -3.25
C LEU A 46 -3.79 -1.65 -3.51
N GLU A 47 -4.65 -1.92 -4.49
CA GLU A 47 -5.84 -1.09 -4.76
C GLU A 47 -6.81 -1.10 -3.58
N ALA A 48 -7.13 -2.28 -3.04
CA ALA A 48 -8.01 -2.40 -1.88
C ALA A 48 -7.44 -1.66 -0.65
N SER A 49 -6.14 -1.76 -0.42
CA SER A 49 -5.45 -1.05 0.67
C SER A 49 -5.45 0.46 0.46
N LEU A 50 -5.24 0.92 -0.78
CA LEU A 50 -5.30 2.33 -1.14
C LEU A 50 -6.70 2.92 -0.89
N ASP A 51 -7.75 2.21 -1.29
CA ASP A 51 -9.14 2.62 -1.08
C ASP A 51 -9.48 2.73 0.41
N GLU A 52 -9.05 1.76 1.22
CA GLU A 52 -9.24 1.78 2.66
C GLU A 52 -8.52 2.97 3.30
N LEU A 53 -7.23 3.19 2.98
CA LEU A 53 -6.46 4.33 3.49
C LEU A 53 -7.10 5.66 3.08
N MET A 54 -7.63 5.77 1.86
CA MET A 54 -8.33 6.96 1.40
C MET A 54 -9.64 7.18 2.18
N ARG A 55 -10.42 6.13 2.45
CA ARG A 55 -11.63 6.21 3.29
C ARG A 55 -11.30 6.67 4.70
N ILE A 56 -10.29 6.06 5.33
CA ILE A 56 -9.88 6.41 6.69
C ILE A 56 -9.41 7.87 6.74
N ARG A 57 -8.56 8.30 5.79
CA ARG A 57 -8.10 9.69 5.67
C ARG A 57 -9.27 10.67 5.54
N ASN A 58 -10.27 10.33 4.74
CA ASN A 58 -11.42 11.20 4.47
C ASN A 58 -12.35 11.32 5.69
N ALA A 59 -12.40 10.29 6.54
CA ALA A 59 -13.12 10.35 7.82
C ALA A 59 -12.39 11.21 8.88
N GLN A 60 -11.09 11.47 8.73
CA GLN A 60 -10.33 12.29 9.68
C GLN A 60 -10.61 13.79 9.52
N LYS A 61 -10.58 14.52 10.65
CA LYS A 61 -10.73 15.98 10.69
C LYS A 61 -9.70 16.67 9.78
N ARG A 62 -10.15 17.63 8.96
CA ARG A 62 -9.25 18.44 8.12
C ARG A 62 -8.22 19.18 8.98
N GLY A 63 -6.97 19.21 8.52
CA GLY A 63 -5.86 19.83 9.26
C GLY A 63 -5.34 19.02 10.46
N SER A 64 -5.97 17.89 10.81
CA SER A 64 -5.44 17.04 11.87
C SER A 64 -4.13 16.36 11.45
N ARG A 65 -3.25 16.13 12.44
CA ARG A 65 -2.02 15.35 12.27
C ARG A 65 -2.33 13.95 11.73
N THR A 66 -3.37 13.31 12.24
CA THR A 66 -3.83 11.98 11.80
C THR A 66 -4.18 11.96 10.31
N ARG A 67 -4.90 12.99 9.82
CA ARG A 67 -5.18 13.12 8.38
C ARG A 67 -3.92 13.25 7.55
N TYR A 68 -2.92 13.99 8.04
CA TYR A 68 -1.62 14.14 7.37
C TYR A 68 -0.86 12.80 7.30
N VAL A 69 -0.84 12.03 8.39
CA VAL A 69 -0.23 10.69 8.42
C VAL A 69 -0.86 9.79 7.36
N TYR A 70 -2.19 9.69 7.32
CA TYR A 70 -2.87 8.89 6.30
C TYR A 70 -2.66 9.43 4.88
N ALA A 71 -2.53 10.75 4.69
CA ALA A 71 -2.20 11.31 3.39
C ALA A 71 -0.83 10.84 2.88
N ARG A 72 0.17 10.78 3.76
CA ARG A 72 1.52 10.25 3.44
C ARG A 72 1.48 8.76 3.13
N ALA A 73 0.71 7.97 3.90
CA ALA A 73 0.52 6.55 3.61
C ALA A 73 -0.12 6.32 2.24
N VAL A 74 -1.15 7.11 1.87
CA VAL A 74 -1.78 7.08 0.54
C VAL A 74 -0.78 7.42 -0.57
N GLU A 75 0.07 8.42 -0.39
CA GLU A 75 1.11 8.78 -1.38
C GLU A 75 2.10 7.64 -1.61
N GLN A 76 2.54 6.99 -0.53
CA GLN A 76 3.46 5.86 -0.61
C GLN A 76 2.81 4.65 -1.29
N MET A 77 1.59 4.29 -0.88
CA MET A 77 0.83 3.18 -1.46
C MET A 77 0.59 3.40 -2.97
N ARG A 78 0.32 4.64 -3.39
CA ARG A 78 0.25 5.01 -4.82
C ARG A 78 1.58 4.79 -5.55
N GLY A 79 2.70 5.08 -4.89
CA GLY A 79 4.04 4.80 -5.41
C GLY A 79 4.27 3.31 -5.65
N GLN A 80 3.95 2.48 -4.65
CA GLN A 80 4.03 1.02 -4.75
C GLN A 80 3.11 0.48 -5.84
N TYR A 81 1.84 0.89 -5.88
CA TYR A 81 0.89 0.50 -6.91
C TYR A 81 1.42 0.79 -8.32
N ARG A 82 1.90 2.03 -8.58
CA ARG A 82 2.46 2.38 -9.89
C ARG A 82 3.69 1.54 -10.25
N SER A 83 4.56 1.27 -9.27
CA SER A 83 5.75 0.44 -9.47
C SER A 83 5.37 -1.00 -9.79
N ALA A 84 4.47 -1.59 -8.99
CA ALA A 84 3.96 -2.95 -9.17
C ALA A 84 3.24 -3.13 -10.51
N ARG A 85 2.40 -2.17 -10.90
CA ARG A 85 1.70 -2.17 -12.19
C ARG A 85 2.69 -2.11 -13.36
N ARG A 86 3.67 -1.19 -13.31
CA ARG A 86 4.73 -1.10 -14.33
C ARG A 86 5.54 -2.39 -14.43
N TYR A 87 5.87 -3.01 -13.29
CA TYR A 87 6.56 -4.29 -13.26
C TYR A 87 5.69 -5.39 -13.88
N GLY A 88 4.41 -5.46 -13.50
CA GLY A 88 3.47 -6.44 -14.02
C GLY A 88 3.34 -6.37 -15.55
N ILE A 89 3.16 -5.17 -16.10
CA ILE A 89 3.08 -4.94 -17.55
C ILE A 89 4.40 -5.34 -18.23
N LYS A 90 5.54 -4.86 -17.71
CA LYS A 90 6.87 -5.13 -18.28
C LYS A 90 7.20 -6.63 -18.35
N ASN A 91 6.71 -7.41 -17.39
CA ASN A 91 6.98 -8.85 -17.29
C ASN A 91 5.80 -9.72 -17.78
N GLY A 92 4.76 -9.14 -18.38
CA GLY A 92 3.61 -9.89 -18.91
C GLY A 92 2.73 -10.56 -17.85
N LEU A 93 2.78 -10.11 -16.59
CA LEU A 93 1.96 -10.64 -15.49
C LEU A 93 0.53 -10.07 -15.48
N ILE A 94 0.34 -8.91 -16.11
CA ILE A 94 -0.96 -8.26 -16.33
C ILE A 94 -0.95 -7.61 -17.71
N GLU A 95 -2.14 -7.43 -18.27
CA GLU A 95 -2.34 -6.67 -19.49
C GLU A 95 -2.38 -5.17 -19.19
N GLU A 96 -1.89 -4.37 -20.13
CA GLU A 96 -2.11 -2.92 -20.10
C GLU A 96 -3.54 -2.65 -20.58
N GLU A 97 -4.43 -2.28 -19.65
CA GLU A 97 -5.72 -1.70 -20.03
C GLU A 97 -5.44 -0.36 -20.74
N LEU A 98 -5.71 -0.31 -22.05
CA LEU A 98 -5.60 0.84 -22.96
C LEU A 98 -6.74 1.85 -22.75
#